data_AF-A0A7W5HFC6-F1
#
_entry.id   AF-A0A7W5HFC6-F1
#
_cell.length_a   1.000
_cell.length_b   1.000
_cell.length_c   1.000
_cell.angle_alpha   90.00
_cell.angle_beta   90.00
_cell.angle_gamma   90.00
#
_symmetry.space_group_name_H-M   'P 1'
#
loop_
_entity.id
_entity.type
_entity.pdbx_description
1 polymer ?
#
loop_
_entity_poly.entity_id
_entity_poly.type
_entity_poly.pdbx_seq_one_letter_code
_entity_poly.pdbx_strand_id
1 'polypeptide(L)'
;MIRPSAVLLALALAGMSLAGCDAAHPAATRPVAGAVTDMTAFDAFIATHPTPDQFKATYPDVMLVLPGTMATREFRHDNSRYFAQLDAEGRITGGKFM
;
A
#
# COMPACT_ATOMS: atom_id res chain seq x y z
N MET A 1 -54.42 25.56 -30.97
CA MET A 1 -54.16 26.88 -30.36
C MET A 1 -53.54 26.57 -28.99
N ILE A 2 -52.22 26.51 -28.74
CA ILE A 2 -51.15 27.56 -28.73
C ILE A 2 -51.68 28.77 -27.92
N ARG A 3 -51.19 29.17 -26.73
CA ARG A 3 -49.90 29.09 -25.97
C ARG A 3 -50.11 29.87 -24.60
N PRO A 4 -49.12 30.17 -23.73
CA PRO A 4 -48.20 29.37 -22.90
C PRO A 4 -47.97 29.99 -21.48
N SER A 5 -46.91 29.56 -20.76
CA SER A 5 -46.22 30.25 -19.63
C SER A 5 -46.93 30.19 -18.27
N ALA A 6 -46.32 29.97 -17.11
CA ALA A 6 -44.97 29.69 -16.63
C ALA A 6 -45.22 29.05 -15.24
N VAL A 7 -44.39 28.20 -14.67
CA VAL A 7 -43.28 28.61 -13.79
C VAL A 7 -42.63 27.30 -13.32
N LEU A 8 -41.35 27.19 -13.66
CA LEU A 8 -40.26 26.52 -12.97
C LEU A 8 -40.57 26.00 -11.54
N LEU A 9 -40.38 24.70 -11.30
CA LEU A 9 -39.93 24.23 -10.00
C LEU A 9 -38.92 23.10 -10.17
N ALA A 10 -37.65 23.48 -10.15
CA ALA A 10 -36.53 22.58 -9.96
C ALA A 10 -36.53 22.09 -8.51
N LEU A 11 -36.36 20.78 -8.29
CA LEU A 11 -35.73 20.27 -7.07
C LEU A 11 -34.98 18.99 -7.43
N ALA A 12 -33.68 19.13 -7.65
CA ALA A 12 -32.74 18.05 -7.80
C ALA A 12 -32.61 17.32 -6.46
N LEU A 13 -32.99 16.04 -6.40
CA LEU A 13 -32.62 15.19 -5.28
C LEU A 13 -31.20 14.66 -5.50
N ALA A 14 -30.31 15.23 -4.69
CA ALA A 14 -28.98 14.73 -4.42
C ALA A 14 -29.03 13.34 -3.77
N GLY A 15 -28.12 12.47 -4.18
CA GLY A 15 -27.96 11.14 -3.60
C GLY A 15 -26.75 10.39 -4.13
N MET A 16 -25.65 11.09 -4.42
CA MET A 16 -24.37 10.46 -4.74
C MET A 16 -23.60 10.28 -3.43
N SER A 17 -23.88 9.18 -2.73
CA SER A 17 -23.10 8.77 -1.57
C SER A 17 -21.67 8.45 -2.02
N LEU A 18 -20.74 9.36 -1.71
CA LEU A 18 -19.32 9.04 -1.73
C LEU A 18 -19.09 7.93 -0.71
N ALA A 19 -18.90 6.71 -1.18
CA ALA A 19 -18.20 5.69 -0.44
C ALA A 19 -16.76 6.18 -0.28
N GLY A 20 -16.54 7.01 0.74
CA GLY A 20 -15.21 7.28 1.25
C GLY A 20 -14.65 5.94 1.70
N CYS A 21 -13.73 5.38 0.92
CA CYS A 21 -12.79 4.43 1.46
C CYS A 21 -12.05 5.18 2.57
N ASP A 22 -12.51 5.00 3.81
CA ASP A 22 -11.71 5.20 5.00
C ASP A 22 -10.57 4.19 4.88
N ALA A 23 -9.57 4.54 4.08
CA ALA A 23 -8.26 3.93 4.15
C ALA A 23 -7.76 4.32 5.53
N ALA A 24 -8.15 3.54 6.53
CA ALA A 24 -7.65 3.60 7.89
C ALA A 24 -6.14 3.73 7.73
N HIS A 25 -5.64 4.95 7.93
CA HIS A 25 -4.22 5.22 7.81
C HIS A 25 -3.60 4.36 8.89
N PRO A 26 -2.87 3.27 8.55
CA PRO A 26 -2.29 2.44 9.58
C PRO A 26 -1.43 3.36 10.43
N ALA A 27 -1.63 3.30 11.74
CA ALA A 27 -0.90 4.13 12.69
C ALA A 27 0.58 4.10 12.30
N ALA A 28 1.18 5.27 12.08
CA ALA A 28 2.52 5.38 11.54
C ALA A 28 3.50 4.59 12.42
N THR A 29 3.89 3.40 11.97
CA THR A 29 4.92 2.60 12.61
C THR A 29 6.20 3.42 12.60
N ARG A 30 6.88 3.56 13.74
CA ARG A 30 8.17 4.26 13.77
C ARG A 30 9.13 3.55 12.79
N PRO A 31 9.84 4.29 11.93
CA PRO A 31 10.81 3.68 11.02
C PRO A 31 11.87 2.88 11.78
N VAL A 32 12.15 1.68 11.28
CA VAL A 32 13.22 0.81 11.76
C VAL A 32 14.46 1.11 10.93
N ALA A 33 15.50 1.62 11.60
CA ALA A 33 16.75 1.97 10.95
C ALA A 33 17.62 0.73 10.71
N GLY A 34 18.38 0.74 9.61
CA GLY A 34 19.29 -0.32 9.22
C GLY A 34 18.62 -1.57 8.68
N ALA A 35 19.39 -2.67 8.64
CA ALA A 35 18.90 -3.94 8.17
C ALA A 35 18.02 -4.65 9.22
N VAL A 36 17.23 -5.63 8.78
CA VAL A 36 16.29 -6.34 9.66
C VAL A 36 17.05 -7.25 10.62
N THR A 37 16.94 -6.95 11.92
CA THR A 37 17.52 -7.75 13.00
C THR A 37 16.47 -8.50 13.80
N ASP A 38 15.27 -7.92 13.95
CA ASP A 38 14.11 -8.59 14.55
C ASP A 38 13.23 -9.23 13.47
N MET A 39 13.53 -10.49 13.17
CA MET A 39 12.77 -11.27 12.18
C MET A 39 11.32 -11.51 12.60
N THR A 40 11.04 -11.59 13.91
CA THR A 40 9.67 -11.85 14.40
C THR A 40 8.78 -10.64 14.14
N ALA A 41 9.28 -9.44 14.44
CA ALA A 41 8.57 -8.20 14.15
C ALA A 41 8.41 -7.98 12.63
N PHE A 42 9.42 -8.35 11.84
CA PHE A 42 9.35 -8.28 10.39
C PHE A 42 8.27 -9.21 9.81
N ASP A 43 8.26 -10.48 10.23
CA ASP A 43 7.27 -11.45 9.76
C ASP A 43 5.84 -11.02 10.13
N ALA A 44 5.66 -10.48 11.35
CA ALA A 44 4.37 -9.93 11.78
C ALA A 44 3.94 -8.73 10.93
N PHE A 45 4.87 -7.86 10.52
CA PHE A 45 4.60 -6.76 9.61
C PHE A 45 4.20 -7.25 8.22
N ILE A 46 4.95 -8.20 7.64
CA ILE A 46 4.61 -8.78 6.32
C ILE A 46 3.24 -9.46 6.35
N ALA A 47 2.88 -10.12 7.45
CA ALA A 47 1.56 -10.75 7.62
C ALA A 47 0.38 -9.77 7.57
N THR A 48 0.62 -8.46 7.70
CA THR A 48 -0.42 -7.41 7.49
C THR A 48 -0.71 -7.10 6.02
N HIS A 49 0.02 -7.75 5.10
CA HIS A 49 0.00 -7.51 3.66
C HIS A 49 0.22 -6.02 3.30
N PRO A 50 1.39 -5.45 3.66
CA PRO A 50 1.65 -4.03 3.45
C PRO A 50 1.79 -3.69 1.97
N THR A 51 1.49 -2.45 1.62
CA THR A 51 1.88 -1.92 0.30
C THR A 51 3.39 -1.65 0.24
N PRO A 52 3.99 -1.55 -0.96
CA PRO A 52 5.39 -1.15 -1.11
C PRO A 52 5.74 0.17 -0.40
N ASP A 53 4.84 1.16 -0.43
CA ASP A 53 5.02 2.43 0.27
C ASP A 53 5.03 2.26 1.79
N GLN A 54 4.13 1.44 2.33
CA GLN A 54 4.09 1.13 3.77
C GLN A 54 5.36 0.39 4.20
N PHE A 55 5.85 -0.53 3.37
CA PHE A 55 7.14 -1.18 3.59
C PHE A 55 8.27 -0.15 3.65
N LYS A 56 8.36 0.75 2.67
CA LYS A 56 9.43 1.76 2.62
C LYS A 56 9.36 2.76 3.77
N ALA A 57 8.17 3.09 4.24
CA ALA A 57 7.99 3.93 5.42
C ALA A 57 8.46 3.24 6.71
N THR A 58 8.22 1.92 6.83
CA THR A 58 8.55 1.14 8.04
C THR A 58 10.01 0.68 8.06
N TYR A 59 10.56 0.25 6.92
CA TYR A 59 11.92 -0.25 6.76
C TYR A 59 12.67 0.56 5.68
N PRO A 60 12.97 1.85 5.93
CA PRO A 60 13.55 2.75 4.92
C PRO A 60 14.92 2.31 4.40
N ASP A 61 15.70 1.59 5.21
CA ASP A 61 17.07 1.20 4.84
C ASP A 61 17.15 -0.20 4.20
N VAL A 62 16.03 -0.94 4.18
CA VAL A 62 15.94 -2.24 3.52
C VAL A 62 15.62 -2.01 2.04
N MET A 63 16.44 -2.58 1.16
CA MET A 63 16.20 -2.54 -0.28
C MET A 63 15.07 -3.52 -0.63
N LEU A 64 13.91 -2.97 -0.95
CA LEU A 64 12.77 -3.72 -1.48
C LEU A 64 12.96 -3.98 -2.97
N VAL A 65 12.99 -5.26 -3.36
CA VAL A 65 13.03 -5.68 -4.77
C VAL A 65 11.67 -6.26 -5.14
N LEU A 66 10.97 -5.60 -6.07
CA LEU A 66 9.66 -6.01 -6.55
C LEU A 66 9.78 -7.00 -7.74
N PRO A 67 8.74 -7.82 -7.99
CA PRO A 67 8.69 -8.66 -9.18
C PRO A 67 8.94 -7.86 -10.46
N GLY A 68 9.79 -8.39 -11.35
CA GLY A 68 10.18 -7.72 -12.61
C GLY A 68 11.26 -6.65 -12.47
N THR A 69 11.68 -6.30 -11.24
CA THR A 69 12.82 -5.40 -11.04
C THR A 69 14.12 -6.14 -11.35
N MET A 70 14.98 -5.54 -12.19
CA MET A 70 16.31 -6.07 -12.45
C MET A 70 17.19 -5.85 -11.24
N ALA A 71 17.67 -6.94 -10.62
CA ALA A 71 18.61 -6.91 -9.52
C ALA A 71 19.82 -7.81 -9.82
N THR A 72 21.01 -7.37 -9.45
CA THR A 72 22.22 -8.19 -9.52
C THR A 72 22.17 -9.31 -8.49
N ARG A 73 22.65 -10.51 -8.86
CA ARG A 73 22.73 -11.68 -7.97
C ARG A 73 23.93 -11.60 -7.02
N GLU A 74 24.12 -10.46 -6.37
CA GLU A 74 25.05 -10.35 -5.24
C GLU A 74 24.47 -11.15 -4.07
N PHE A 75 25.28 -11.92 -3.33
CA PHE A 75 24.81 -12.64 -2.15
C PHE A 75 25.02 -11.75 -0.91
N ARG A 76 23.98 -11.55 -0.09
CA ARG A 76 24.06 -10.74 1.14
C ARG A 76 23.54 -11.54 2.34
N HIS A 77 24.22 -11.42 3.47
CA HIS A 77 23.88 -12.14 4.71
C HIS A 77 23.34 -11.23 5.82
N ASP A 78 23.08 -9.95 5.52
CA ASP A 78 22.79 -8.92 6.50
C ASP A 78 21.31 -8.54 6.58
N ASN A 79 20.41 -9.22 5.85
CA ASN A 79 18.99 -8.87 5.72
C ASN A 79 18.73 -7.43 5.23
N SER A 80 19.68 -6.85 4.48
CA SER A 80 19.53 -5.50 3.91
C SER A 80 18.68 -5.45 2.63
N ARG A 81 18.27 -6.60 2.09
CA ARG A 81 17.54 -6.67 0.82
C ARG A 81 16.47 -7.75 0.84
N TYR A 82 15.24 -7.34 0.57
CA TYR A 82 14.07 -8.19 0.58
C TYR A 82 13.46 -8.32 -0.82
N PHE A 83 13.35 -9.55 -1.32
CA PHE A 83 12.71 -9.88 -2.59
C PHE A 83 11.24 -10.21 -2.33
N ALA A 84 10.34 -9.28 -2.64
CA ALA A 84 8.93 -9.39 -2.31
C ALA A 84 8.14 -10.23 -3.32
N GLN A 85 7.14 -10.94 -2.81
CA GLN A 85 6.04 -11.51 -3.56
C GLN A 85 4.82 -10.60 -3.38
N LEU A 86 4.07 -10.38 -4.45
CA LEU A 86 2.88 -9.53 -4.45
C LEU A 86 1.63 -10.34 -4.76
N ASP A 87 0.49 -9.95 -4.18
CA ASP A 87 -0.83 -10.41 -4.64
C ASP A 87 -1.30 -9.65 -5.91
N ALA A 88 -2.52 -9.95 -6.36
CA ALA A 88 -3.12 -9.31 -7.53
C ALA A 88 -3.39 -7.81 -7.33
N GLU A 89 -3.51 -7.36 -6.08
CA GLU A 89 -3.71 -5.96 -5.69
C GLU A 89 -2.39 -5.21 -5.47
N GLY A 90 -1.24 -5.89 -5.65
CA GLY A 90 0.10 -5.30 -5.49
C GLY A 90 0.56 -5.18 -4.03
N ARG A 91 -0.08 -5.87 -3.08
CA ARG A 91 0.36 -5.92 -1.68
C ARG A 91 1.37 -7.02 -1.46
N ILE A 92 2.30 -6.79 -0.53
CA ILE A 92 3.36 -7.74 -0.21
C ILE A 92 2.77 -8.88 0.62
N THR A 93 2.75 -10.09 0.08
CA THR A 93 2.25 -11.29 0.78
C THR A 93 3.35 -12.18 1.34
N GLY A 94 4.60 -11.92 0.95
CA GLY A 94 5.73 -12.73 1.34
C GLY A 94 6.99 -12.32 0.61
N GLY A 95 8.01 -13.19 0.64
CA GLY A 95 9.31 -12.89 0.06
C GLY A 95 10.45 -13.62 0.75
N LYS A 96 11.68 -13.17 0.49
CA LYS A 96 12.88 -13.69 1.16
C LYS A 96 14.01 -12.67 1.16
N PHE A 97 14.88 -12.78 2.17
CA PHE A 97 16.21 -12.18 2.14
C PHE A 97 17.17 -13.09 1.36
N MET A 98 18.04 -12.50 0.53
CA MET A 98 19.14 -13.16 -0.21
C MET A 98 20.34 -12.24 -0.36
#